data_AF-A0A2N3IVA7-F1
#
_entry.id   AF-A0A2N3IVA7-F1
#
_cell.length_a   1.000
_cell.length_b   1.000
_cell.length_c   1.000
_cell.angle_alpha   90.00
_cell.angle_beta   90.00
_cell.angle_gamma   90.00
#
_symmetry.space_group_name_H-M   'P 1'
#
loop_
_entity.id
_entity.type
_entity.pdbx_description
1 polymer ?
#
loop_
_entity_poly.entity_id
_entity_poly.type
_entity_poly.pdbx_seq_one_letter_code
_entity_poly.pdbx_strand_id
1 'polypeptide(L)'
;MSVRPIVFRASCIKTLSAVEADALRSNQHELNGVAQLKHLFGVNRTEMPASFSIRGSDVIHSSSVTWYDAREAHVSRSEYRLYFQTNPVMSVAQEGDNIIIGFDNNNSLHCELIRQGSAGHKVINEWMTA
;
A
#
# COMPACT_ATOMS: atom_id res chain seq x y z
N MET A 1 19.83 13.99 -12.86
CA MET A 1 18.48 14.09 -13.42
C MET A 1 17.57 14.68 -12.36
N SER A 2 16.77 15.69 -12.69
CA SER A 2 15.75 16.18 -11.75
C SER A 2 14.59 15.19 -11.76
N VAL A 3 14.47 14.38 -10.71
CA VAL A 3 13.32 13.51 -10.51
C VAL A 3 12.15 14.43 -10.16
N ARG A 4 11.04 14.35 -10.90
CA ARG A 4 9.85 15.17 -10.59
C ARG A 4 9.38 14.82 -9.17
N PRO A 5 9.27 15.79 -8.26
CA PRO A 5 8.78 15.50 -6.91
C PRO A 5 7.31 15.08 -6.98
N ILE A 6 6.95 14.07 -6.18
CA ILE A 6 5.55 13.74 -5.91
C ILE A 6 5.13 14.54 -4.68
N VAL A 7 4.12 15.39 -4.83
CA VAL A 7 3.53 16.14 -3.72
C VAL A 7 2.28 15.42 -3.26
N PHE A 8 2.37 14.76 -2.09
CA PHE A 8 1.23 14.10 -1.47
C PHE A 8 0.34 15.11 -0.75
N ARG A 9 -0.98 15.03 -0.98
CA ARG A 9 -1.97 15.70 -0.11
C ARG A 9 -2.17 14.96 1.21
N ALA A 10 -2.01 13.64 1.16
CA ALA A 10 -2.06 12.75 2.31
C ALA A 10 -1.33 11.45 1.95
N SER A 11 -0.61 10.89 2.91
CA SER A 11 0.06 9.59 2.77
C SER A 11 0.20 8.91 4.12
N CYS A 12 0.40 7.61 4.08
CA CYS A 12 0.87 6.83 5.22
C CYS A 12 1.98 5.89 4.77
N ILE A 13 2.84 5.53 5.72
CA ILE A 13 3.86 4.51 5.52
C ILE A 13 3.55 3.36 6.45
N LYS A 14 3.68 2.12 5.94
CA LYS A 14 3.48 0.89 6.73
C LYS A 14 4.56 -0.12 6.49
N THR A 15 4.86 -0.93 7.50
CA THR A 15 5.69 -2.13 7.37
C THR A 15 4.81 -3.30 6.92
N LEU A 16 5.27 -4.05 5.91
CA LEU A 16 4.60 -5.22 5.38
C LEU A 16 4.79 -6.41 6.31
N SER A 17 3.69 -7.08 6.63
CA SER A 17 3.70 -8.37 7.32
C SER A 17 3.99 -9.53 6.35
N ALA A 18 4.31 -10.72 6.89
CA ALA A 18 4.51 -11.93 6.08
C ALA A 18 3.34 -12.22 5.14
N VAL A 19 2.09 -12.01 5.58
CA VAL A 19 0.89 -12.31 4.79
C VAL A 19 0.63 -11.31 3.65
N GLU A 20 1.35 -10.20 3.61
CA GLU A 20 1.22 -9.15 2.59
C GLU A 20 2.39 -9.10 1.61
N ALA A 21 3.50 -9.77 1.93
CA ALA A 21 4.71 -9.79 1.10
C ALA A 21 5.21 -11.20 0.67
N ASP A 22 4.89 -12.27 1.39
CA ASP A 22 5.31 -13.64 1.05
C ASP A 22 4.42 -14.35 0.00
N ALA A 23 4.75 -14.20 -1.28
CA ALA A 23 4.05 -14.87 -2.39
C ALA A 23 3.95 -16.41 -2.27
N LEU A 24 4.76 -17.07 -1.43
CA LEU A 24 4.69 -18.52 -1.19
C LEU A 24 3.67 -18.91 -0.13
N ARG A 25 3.24 -17.96 0.73
CA ARG A 25 2.32 -18.23 1.84
C ARG A 25 0.86 -17.88 1.54
N SER A 26 0.56 -17.07 0.53
CA SER A 26 -0.81 -16.70 0.18
C SER A 26 -0.91 -16.22 -1.27
N ASN A 27 -2.11 -16.24 -1.85
CA ASN A 27 -2.40 -15.62 -3.14
C ASN A 27 -2.42 -14.09 -2.97
N GLN A 28 -1.24 -13.51 -2.69
CA GLN A 28 -1.11 -12.18 -2.12
C GLN A 28 -1.35 -11.08 -3.15
N HIS A 29 -2.56 -10.55 -3.08
CA HIS A 29 -3.03 -9.41 -3.84
C HIS A 29 -3.64 -8.36 -2.92
N GLU A 30 -3.42 -8.42 -1.60
CA GLU A 30 -4.13 -7.57 -0.64
C GLU A 30 -3.19 -7.03 0.43
N LEU A 31 -3.34 -5.74 0.73
CA LEU A 31 -2.80 -5.13 1.95
C LEU A 31 -3.91 -5.00 2.98
N ASN A 32 -3.59 -5.30 4.24
CA ASN A 32 -4.48 -5.09 5.37
C ASN A 32 -4.76 -3.59 5.55
N GLY A 33 -6.04 -3.24 5.59
CA GLY A 33 -6.56 -1.89 5.77
C GLY A 33 -6.48 -1.45 7.22
N VAL A 34 -5.30 -0.98 7.62
CA VAL A 34 -5.06 -0.36 8.93
C VAL A 34 -5.81 0.98 9.08
N ALA A 35 -5.90 1.48 10.31
CA ALA A 35 -6.60 2.72 10.65
C ALA A 35 -6.25 3.90 9.71
N GLN A 36 -4.96 4.08 9.43
CA GLN A 36 -4.44 5.16 8.59
C GLN A 36 -4.83 4.98 7.11
N LEU A 37 -4.88 3.74 6.59
CA LEU A 37 -5.40 3.49 5.25
C LEU A 37 -6.90 3.75 5.19
N LYS A 38 -7.66 3.36 6.21
CA LYS A 38 -9.08 3.71 6.30
C LYS A 38 -9.31 5.22 6.36
N HIS A 39 -8.45 5.96 7.05
CA HIS A 39 -8.50 7.42 7.04
C HIS A 39 -8.18 8.01 5.65
N LEU A 40 -7.24 7.39 4.92
CA LEU A 40 -6.81 7.83 3.60
C LEU A 40 -7.87 7.57 2.50
N PHE A 41 -8.49 6.38 2.50
CA PHE A 41 -9.44 5.94 1.49
C PHE A 41 -10.91 6.16 1.88
N GLY A 42 -11.20 6.31 3.17
CA GLY A 42 -12.57 6.33 3.70
C GLY A 42 -13.17 4.94 3.85
N VAL A 43 -14.50 4.87 3.93
CA VAL A 43 -15.26 3.64 4.21
C VAL A 43 -15.90 3.01 2.99
N ASN A 44 -15.97 3.74 1.87
CA ASN A 44 -16.67 3.28 0.68
C ASN A 44 -15.75 2.41 -0.17
N ARG A 45 -16.33 1.38 -0.80
CA ARG A 45 -15.65 0.66 -1.87
C ARG A 45 -15.23 1.62 -2.97
N THR A 46 -13.97 1.58 -3.39
CA THR A 46 -13.46 2.43 -4.48
C THR A 46 -12.42 1.67 -5.29
N GLU A 47 -12.59 1.67 -6.61
CA GLU A 47 -11.57 1.22 -7.56
C GLU A 47 -10.89 2.44 -8.16
N MET A 48 -9.55 2.41 -8.25
CA MET A 48 -8.77 3.53 -8.76
C MET A 48 -7.45 3.08 -9.38
N PRO A 49 -6.91 3.85 -10.34
CA PRO A 49 -5.56 3.62 -10.83
C PRO A 49 -4.53 3.97 -9.75
N ALA A 50 -3.48 3.17 -9.69
CA ALA A 50 -2.34 3.38 -8.80
C ALA A 50 -1.03 3.20 -9.56
N SER A 51 -0.01 3.95 -9.14
CA SER A 51 1.36 3.75 -9.56
C SER A 51 2.12 2.97 -8.47
N PHE A 52 2.99 2.05 -8.88
CA PHE A 52 3.86 1.27 -8.02
C PHE A 52 5.31 1.50 -8.42
N SER A 53 6.18 1.78 -7.44
CA SER A 53 7.61 1.97 -7.66
C SER A 53 8.44 1.38 -6.51
N ILE A 54 9.73 1.19 -6.75
CA ILE A 54 10.72 0.82 -5.73
C ILE A 54 11.62 2.02 -5.50
N ARG A 55 11.87 2.37 -4.25
CA ARG A 55 12.78 3.47 -3.90
C ARG A 55 14.16 3.27 -4.51
N GLY A 56 14.63 4.29 -5.23
CA GLY A 56 15.92 4.26 -5.93
C GLY A 56 15.87 3.61 -7.32
N SER A 57 14.69 3.17 -7.78
CA SER A 57 14.45 2.75 -9.16
C SER A 57 13.72 3.84 -9.94
N ASP A 58 14.04 3.99 -11.23
CA ASP A 58 13.34 4.90 -12.15
C ASP A 58 12.11 4.25 -12.82
N VAL A 59 11.79 3.00 -12.47
CA VAL A 59 10.70 2.23 -13.07
C VAL A 59 9.41 2.42 -12.27
N ILE A 60 8.33 2.76 -12.99
CA ILE A 60 6.98 2.91 -12.45
C ILE A 60 6.06 1.92 -13.17
N HIS A 61 5.25 1.20 -12.40
CA HIS A 61 4.24 0.28 -12.90
C HIS A 61 2.85 0.78 -12.53
N SER A 62 1.96 0.94 -13.51
CA SER A 62 0.57 1.31 -13.24
C SER A 62 -0.31 0.06 -13.14
N SER A 63 -1.18 -0.01 -12.14
CA SER A 63 -2.20 -1.06 -12.02
C SER A 63 -3.45 -0.53 -11.31
N SER A 64 -4.59 -1.21 -11.52
CA SER A 64 -5.81 -0.90 -10.78
C SER A 64 -5.73 -1.48 -9.36
N VAL A 65 -6.25 -0.73 -8.39
CA VAL A 65 -6.42 -1.18 -7.00
C VAL A 65 -7.87 -1.00 -6.57
N THR A 66 -8.31 -1.84 -5.64
CA THR A 66 -9.65 -1.79 -5.07
C THR A 66 -9.55 -1.72 -3.56
N TRP A 67 -10.01 -0.61 -2.99
CA TRP A 67 -10.27 -0.48 -1.56
C TRP A 67 -11.68 -0.97 -1.27
N TYR A 68 -11.85 -1.86 -0.30
CA TYR A 68 -13.14 -2.43 0.06
C TYR A 68 -13.15 -2.97 1.49
N ASP A 69 -14.35 -3.21 2.05
CA ASP A 69 -14.51 -3.95 3.30
C ASP A 69 -14.77 -5.43 2.95
N ALA A 70 -13.81 -6.31 3.29
CA ALA A 70 -13.91 -7.75 3.03
C ALA A 70 -15.05 -8.42 3.81
N ARG A 71 -15.67 -7.69 4.74
CA ARG A 71 -16.83 -8.10 5.52
C ARG A 71 -18.06 -7.20 5.27
N GLU A 72 -18.19 -6.61 4.08
CA GLU A 72 -19.36 -5.79 3.68
C GLU A 72 -20.73 -6.42 4.02
N ALA A 73 -20.84 -7.76 3.99
CA ALA A 73 -22.08 -8.48 4.32
C ALA A 73 -22.28 -8.75 5.83
N HIS A 74 -21.28 -8.49 6.69
CA HIS A 74 -21.40 -8.65 8.14
C HIS A 74 -21.92 -7.37 8.81
N VAL A 75 -22.89 -7.53 9.70
CA VAL A 75 -23.62 -6.42 10.33
C VAL A 75 -22.75 -5.58 11.28
N SER A 76 -21.73 -6.15 11.93
CA SER A 76 -20.99 -5.50 13.02
C SER A 76 -19.47 -5.52 12.90
N ARG A 77 -18.91 -6.28 11.94
CA ARG A 77 -17.47 -6.42 11.76
C ARG A 77 -17.06 -5.90 10.41
N SER A 78 -16.09 -4.99 10.41
CA SER A 78 -15.41 -4.52 9.21
C SER A 78 -13.99 -5.06 9.15
N GLU A 79 -13.53 -5.37 7.95
CA GLU A 79 -12.16 -5.76 7.66
C GLU A 79 -11.74 -5.15 6.32
N TYR A 80 -11.20 -3.93 6.38
CA TYR A 80 -10.80 -3.24 5.16
C TYR A 80 -9.55 -3.84 4.54
N ARG A 81 -9.52 -3.88 3.20
CA ARG A 81 -8.38 -4.36 2.42
C ARG A 81 -8.18 -3.52 1.18
N LEU A 82 -6.91 -3.35 0.81
CA LEU A 82 -6.51 -2.77 -0.48
C LEU A 82 -6.05 -3.89 -1.40
N TYR A 83 -6.92 -4.30 -2.32
CA TYR A 83 -6.60 -5.26 -3.36
C TYR A 83 -5.77 -4.60 -4.47
N PHE A 84 -4.74 -5.29 -4.97
CA PHE A 84 -3.89 -4.89 -6.08
C PHE A 84 -3.64 -6.05 -7.04
N GLN A 85 -3.54 -5.76 -8.33
CA GLN A 85 -3.13 -6.77 -9.32
C GLN A 85 -1.64 -7.12 -9.17
N THR A 86 -1.25 -8.34 -9.57
CA THR A 86 0.17 -8.75 -9.59
C THR A 86 0.97 -7.70 -10.35
N ASN A 87 2.02 -7.20 -9.71
CA ASN A 87 2.90 -6.23 -10.32
C ASN A 87 4.35 -6.47 -9.87
N PRO A 88 5.34 -6.08 -10.68
CA PRO A 88 6.75 -6.36 -10.39
C PRO A 88 7.27 -5.79 -9.07
N VAL A 89 6.65 -4.73 -8.55
CA VAL A 89 7.03 -4.11 -7.26
C VAL A 89 6.63 -5.01 -6.10
N MET A 90 5.37 -5.45 -6.08
CA MET A 90 4.87 -6.33 -5.02
C MET A 90 5.42 -7.76 -5.15
N SER A 91 5.76 -8.23 -6.36
CA SER A 91 6.41 -9.53 -6.56
C SER A 91 7.78 -9.66 -5.90
N VAL A 92 8.41 -8.55 -5.53
CA VAL A 92 9.74 -8.53 -4.93
C VAL A 92 9.78 -7.91 -3.53
N ALA A 93 8.59 -7.63 -2.98
CA ALA A 93 8.41 -7.18 -1.61
C ALA A 93 8.66 -8.34 -0.65
N GLN A 94 9.18 -8.02 0.54
CA GLN A 94 9.44 -8.98 1.60
C GLN A 94 8.82 -8.52 2.92
N GLU A 95 8.60 -9.47 3.83
CA GLU A 95 8.24 -9.14 5.22
C GLU A 95 9.29 -8.18 5.79
N GLY A 96 8.81 -7.12 6.46
CA GLY A 96 9.67 -6.08 7.03
C GLY A 96 10.02 -4.94 6.08
N ASP A 97 9.74 -5.05 4.78
CA ASP A 97 9.79 -3.89 3.88
C ASP A 97 8.73 -2.87 4.28
N ASN A 98 8.97 -1.60 3.97
CA ASN A 98 7.96 -0.57 4.12
C ASN A 98 7.30 -0.26 2.78
N ILE A 99 6.04 0.13 2.79
CA ILE A 99 5.36 0.72 1.63
C ILE A 99 4.76 2.07 2.02
N ILE A 100 5.04 3.10 1.23
CA ILE A 100 4.34 4.38 1.30
C ILE A 100 3.14 4.28 0.37
N ILE A 101 1.96 4.68 0.87
CA ILE A 101 0.72 4.75 0.10
C ILE A 101 0.16 6.15 0.29
N GLY A 102 -0.08 6.87 -0.80
CA GLY A 102 -0.55 8.25 -0.71
C GLY A 102 -1.20 8.77 -1.98
N PHE A 103 -2.08 9.76 -1.79
CA PHE A 103 -2.68 10.50 -2.89
C PHE A 103 -1.91 11.78 -3.15
N ASP A 104 -1.66 12.07 -4.42
CA ASP A 104 -1.21 13.40 -4.83
C ASP A 104 -2.36 14.41 -4.93
N ASN A 105 -2.04 15.65 -5.29
CA ASN A 105 -3.01 16.72 -5.47
C ASN A 105 -3.98 16.50 -6.65
N ASN A 106 -3.68 15.53 -7.54
CA ASN A 106 -4.52 15.15 -8.68
C ASN A 106 -5.35 13.88 -8.39
N ASN A 107 -5.41 13.43 -7.13
CA ASN A 107 -6.07 12.20 -6.70
C ASN A 107 -5.50 10.93 -7.35
N SER A 108 -4.26 10.94 -7.84
CA SER A 108 -3.57 9.72 -8.25
C SER A 108 -2.98 9.04 -7.03
N LEU A 109 -3.20 7.73 -6.88
CA LEU A 109 -2.62 6.93 -5.82
C LEU A 109 -1.20 6.51 -6.21
N HIS A 110 -0.25 6.67 -5.29
CA HIS A 110 1.13 6.20 -5.46
C HIS A 110 1.52 5.27 -4.31
N CYS A 111 2.13 4.15 -4.69
CA CYS A 111 2.61 3.09 -3.82
C CYS A 111 4.13 2.94 -4.03
N GLU A 112 4.96 3.31 -3.05
CA GLU A 112 6.41 3.20 -3.14
C GLU A 112 6.95 2.19 -2.11
N LEU A 113 7.58 1.12 -2.60
CA LEU A 113 8.24 0.11 -1.77
C LEU A 113 9.63 0.61 -1.34
N ILE A 114 9.90 0.52 -0.04
CA ILE A 114 11.18 0.80 0.59
C ILE A 114 11.68 -0.50 1.20
N ARG A 115 12.69 -1.09 0.58
CA ARG A 115 13.25 -2.36 1.04
C ARG A 115 13.98 -2.22 2.37
N GLN A 116 13.86 -3.25 3.20
CA GLN A 116 14.70 -3.41 4.39
C GLN A 116 16.18 -3.25 4.05
N GLY A 117 16.93 -2.61 4.94
CA GLY A 117 18.35 -2.30 4.74
C GLY A 117 18.64 -1.11 3.81
N SER A 118 17.62 -0.53 3.16
CA SER A 118 17.79 0.73 2.42
C SER A 118 18.02 1.90 3.38
N ALA A 119 18.75 2.92 2.93
CA ALA A 119 18.97 4.13 3.71
C ALA A 119 17.62 4.77 4.11
N GLY A 120 17.45 5.05 5.41
CA GLY A 120 16.21 5.63 5.94
C GLY A 120 15.06 4.65 6.18
N HIS A 121 15.25 3.34 5.93
CA HIS A 121 14.31 2.32 6.38
C HIS A 121 14.30 2.25 7.92
N LYS A 122 13.10 2.21 8.50
CA LYS A 122 12.84 1.96 9.91
C LYS A 122 11.56 1.15 10.01
N VAL A 123 11.57 0.08 10.80
CA VAL A 123 10.36 -0.70 11.09
C VAL A 123 9.35 0.19 11.84
N ILE A 124 8.10 0.18 11.40
CA ILE A 124 7.02 0.97 11.99
C ILE A 124 6.19 0.03 12.86
N ASN A 125 6.42 0.09 14.17
CA ASN A 125 5.81 -0.80 15.16
C ASN A 125 4.54 -0.24 15.80
N GLU A 126 4.22 1.05 15.60
CA GLU A 126 3.07 1.70 16.22
C GLU A 126 1.85 1.62 15.30
N TRP A 127 1.10 0.54 15.43
CA TRP A 127 -0.25 0.44 14.87
C TRP A 127 -1.24 0.60 16.01
N MET A 128 -1.75 1.82 16.20
CA MET A 128 -3.03 2.00 16.90
C MET A 128 -4.07 1.24 16.08
N THR A 129 -4.53 0.10 16.61
CA THR A 129 -5.71 -0.58 16.09
C THR A 129 -6.87 0.42 16.16
N ALA A 130 -7.52 0.66 15.02
CA ALA A 130 -8.76 1.43 14.96
C ALA A 130 -9.89 0.69 15.67
#